data_AF-A0A2S8F6X0-F1
#
_entry.id   AF-A0A2S8F6X0-F1
#
_cell.length_a   1.000
_cell.length_b   1.000
_cell.length_c   1.000
_cell.angle_alpha   90.00
_cell.angle_beta   90.00
_cell.angle_gamma   90.00
#
_symmetry.space_group_name_H-M   'P 1'
#
loop_
_entity.id
_entity.type
_entity.pdbx_description
1 polymer ?
#
loop_
_entity_poly.entity_id
_entity_poly.type
_entity_poly.pdbx_seq_one_letter_code
_entity_poly.pdbx_strand_id
1 'polypeptide(L)'
;MTGTDVESLCLKYLLTAGEASGREIAAQLCLPFLVLDECLRKMKYDQLVVYKDTAQAGDYVYFLTDLGRERARRYNEHCTYYGAAPVSLKDYIASVRAQSLEGQSPSIEALEQAFEDLLINKAMFRRLGPAINSGRGLFLYGAPGNGKTSIAERVTRAFGRYIWVPRAIGIEGEIMRVFDPAVHDEVPLEDGPGILQQNRIDRRWVRIKRPTIVVGGELTMDNLEISTIQSTGVSEAPLQLKSNCGTLVIDDFGRQRMSTDELLNRWIVPLEKRYDFLNMRGGKKIQVPFDQLIVFSTNLEPRDLCDDAFLRRIPYKIEVIDPSETEFRQLFDIMCPMLGFTYNEEAIDYLIENHYRKVNRPFRCCQPRDLLMQVRNMCLYENAPLALSKEHFDDAVENYFAVM
;
A
#
# COMPACT_ATOMS: atom_id res chain seq x y z
N MET A 1 -17.00 -3.23 -20.89
CA MET A 1 -18.18 -2.43 -20.45
C MET A 1 -19.22 -2.47 -21.54
N THR A 2 -20.48 -2.57 -21.14
CA THR A 2 -21.62 -2.44 -22.04
C THR A 2 -22.02 -0.97 -22.16
N GLY A 3 -22.79 -0.60 -23.20
CA GLY A 3 -23.33 0.76 -23.31
C GLY A 3 -24.23 1.14 -22.12
N THR A 4 -24.89 0.15 -21.50
CA THR A 4 -25.73 0.33 -20.32
C THR A 4 -24.93 0.74 -19.08
N ASP A 5 -23.70 0.24 -18.92
CA ASP A 5 -22.84 0.62 -17.78
C ASP A 5 -22.44 2.10 -17.86
N VAL A 6 -22.11 2.58 -19.06
CA VAL A 6 -21.75 3.98 -19.30
C VAL A 6 -22.97 4.89 -19.06
N GLU A 7 -24.14 4.52 -19.58
CA GLU A 7 -25.40 5.24 -19.32
C GLU A 7 -25.67 5.38 -17.82
N SER A 8 -25.57 4.28 -17.06
CA SER A 8 -25.78 4.28 -15.62
C SER A 8 -24.87 5.28 -14.89
N LEU A 9 -23.58 5.30 -15.25
CA LEU A 9 -22.62 6.24 -14.67
C LEU A 9 -22.93 7.70 -15.04
N CYS A 10 -23.29 7.97 -16.30
CA CYS A 10 -23.65 9.32 -16.76
C CYS A 10 -24.87 9.85 -16.00
N LEU A 11 -25.93 9.04 -15.92
CA LEU A 11 -27.17 9.43 -15.27
C LEU A 11 -26.97 9.68 -13.77
N LYS A 12 -26.18 8.84 -13.07
CA LYS A 12 -25.86 9.04 -11.66
C LYS A 12 -25.03 10.30 -11.41
N TYR A 13 -24.06 10.58 -12.28
CA TYR A 13 -23.28 11.81 -12.20
C TYR A 13 -24.17 13.04 -12.40
N LEU A 14 -24.99 13.08 -13.46
CA LEU A 14 -25.92 14.17 -13.73
C LEU A 14 -26.98 14.33 -12.64
N LEU A 15 -27.42 13.24 -11.99
CA LEU A 15 -28.33 13.30 -10.85
C LEU A 15 -27.73 14.06 -9.66
N THR A 16 -26.41 13.94 -9.48
CA THR A 16 -25.67 14.59 -8.39
C THR A 16 -25.25 16.01 -8.76
N ALA A 17 -24.74 16.21 -9.97
CA ALA A 17 -24.26 17.51 -10.46
C ALA A 17 -25.39 18.46 -10.87
N GLY A 18 -26.58 17.93 -11.19
CA GLY A 18 -27.72 18.68 -11.74
C GLY A 18 -27.60 18.89 -13.25
N GLU A 19 -26.48 19.45 -13.70
CA GLU A 19 -26.12 19.59 -15.12
C GLU A 19 -24.62 19.50 -15.34
N ALA A 20 -24.24 19.09 -16.54
CA ALA A 20 -22.84 19.05 -16.96
C ALA A 20 -22.75 19.07 -18.50
N SER A 21 -21.67 19.64 -19.02
CA SER A 21 -21.27 19.49 -20.42
C SER A 21 -20.83 18.05 -20.71
N GLY A 22 -20.93 17.60 -21.96
CA GLY A 22 -20.49 16.26 -22.33
C GLY A 22 -19.01 16.02 -22.04
N ARG A 23 -18.17 17.05 -22.16
CA ARG A 23 -16.75 17.00 -21.78
C ARG A 23 -16.52 16.87 -20.27
N GLU A 24 -17.32 17.52 -19.43
CA GLU A 24 -17.25 17.34 -17.97
C GLU A 24 -17.65 15.92 -17.57
N ILE A 25 -18.70 15.37 -18.17
CA ILE A 25 -19.10 13.96 -17.95
C ILE A 25 -17.96 13.02 -18.41
N ALA A 26 -17.37 13.28 -19.58
CA ALA A 26 -16.25 12.49 -20.10
C ALA A 26 -15.02 12.53 -19.18
N ALA A 27 -14.70 13.71 -18.65
CA ALA A 27 -13.61 13.88 -17.69
C ALA A 27 -13.89 13.12 -16.38
N GLN A 28 -15.09 13.25 -15.82
CA GLN A 28 -15.50 12.54 -14.60
C GLN A 28 -15.41 11.02 -14.76
N LEU A 29 -15.89 10.49 -15.88
CA LEU A 29 -15.88 9.06 -16.16
C LEU A 29 -14.54 8.57 -16.73
N CYS A 30 -13.57 9.46 -16.95
CA CYS A 30 -12.28 9.15 -17.56
C CYS A 30 -12.40 8.45 -18.93
N LEU A 31 -13.43 8.81 -19.71
CA LEU A 31 -13.68 8.26 -21.05
C LEU A 31 -13.37 9.30 -22.13
N PRO A 32 -12.91 8.89 -23.33
CA PRO A 32 -12.77 9.80 -24.45
C PRO A 32 -14.14 10.40 -24.84
N PHE A 33 -14.20 11.72 -25.00
CA PHE A 33 -15.45 12.43 -25.32
C PHE A 33 -16.17 11.87 -26.56
N LEU A 34 -15.45 11.50 -27.61
CA LEU A 34 -16.05 10.95 -28.85
C LEU A 34 -16.84 9.65 -28.60
N VAL A 35 -16.34 8.79 -27.70
CA VAL A 35 -17.04 7.56 -27.32
C VAL A 35 -18.27 7.87 -26.48
N LEU A 36 -18.16 8.89 -25.63
CA LEU A 36 -19.26 9.32 -24.76
C LEU A 36 -20.38 10.06 -25.52
N ASP A 37 -20.03 10.86 -26.53
CA ASP A 37 -20.97 11.64 -27.34
C ASP A 37 -22.02 10.73 -28.01
N GLU A 38 -21.61 9.57 -28.53
CA GLU A 38 -22.55 8.58 -29.08
C GLU A 38 -23.55 8.09 -28.03
N CYS A 39 -23.09 7.78 -26.81
CA CYS A 39 -23.97 7.41 -25.69
C CYS A 39 -24.91 8.56 -25.28
N LEU A 40 -24.40 9.79 -25.22
CA LEU A 40 -25.17 10.98 -24.86
C LEU A 40 -26.26 11.31 -25.89
N ARG A 41 -25.96 11.16 -27.18
CA ARG A 41 -26.96 11.30 -28.25
C ARG A 41 -28.04 10.23 -28.16
N LYS A 42 -27.66 8.98 -27.85
CA LYS A 42 -28.63 7.90 -27.63
C LYS A 42 -29.50 8.17 -26.40
N MET A 43 -28.92 8.57 -25.28
CA MET A 43 -29.67 8.94 -24.07
C MET A 43 -30.66 10.10 -24.35
N LYS A 44 -30.29 11.05 -25.22
CA LYS A 44 -31.20 12.10 -25.66
C LYS A 44 -32.34 11.57 -26.52
N TYR A 45 -32.02 10.71 -27.50
CA TYR A 45 -33.04 10.05 -28.33
C TYR A 45 -34.04 9.25 -27.49
N ASP A 46 -33.54 8.55 -26.47
CA ASP A 46 -34.31 7.79 -25.49
C ASP A 46 -34.98 8.68 -24.42
N GLN A 47 -34.92 10.01 -24.57
CA GLN A 47 -35.54 11.02 -23.71
C GLN A 47 -35.09 10.98 -22.23
N LEU A 48 -33.90 10.45 -21.95
CA LEU A 48 -33.30 10.42 -20.60
C LEU A 48 -32.61 11.76 -20.27
N VAL A 49 -32.07 12.42 -21.29
CA VAL A 49 -31.42 13.73 -21.16
C VAL A 49 -31.93 14.71 -22.21
N VAL A 50 -31.81 15.99 -21.92
CA VAL A 50 -32.09 17.10 -22.85
C VAL A 50 -30.91 18.05 -22.93
N TYR A 51 -30.83 18.81 -24.02
CA TYR A 51 -29.89 19.93 -24.12
C TYR A 51 -30.53 21.14 -23.48
N LYS A 52 -29.85 21.70 -22.47
CA LYS A 52 -30.25 22.95 -21.84
C LYS A 52 -29.64 24.15 -22.57
N ASP A 53 -28.37 24.04 -22.93
CA ASP A 53 -27.61 25.08 -23.61
C ASP A 53 -26.51 24.46 -24.51
N THR A 54 -25.87 25.29 -25.32
CA THR A 54 -24.71 24.94 -26.13
C THR A 54 -23.43 25.24 -25.35
N ALA A 55 -22.50 24.30 -25.33
CA ALA A 55 -21.18 24.47 -24.71
C ALA A 55 -20.11 24.75 -25.80
N GLN A 56 -18.88 25.00 -25.38
CA GLN A 56 -17.80 25.32 -26.31
C GLN A 56 -17.47 24.15 -27.26
N ALA A 57 -16.95 24.48 -28.44
CA ALA A 57 -16.42 23.53 -29.43
C ALA A 57 -17.42 22.43 -29.86
N GLY A 58 -18.70 22.77 -29.99
CA GLY A 58 -19.74 21.86 -30.50
C GLY A 58 -20.26 20.84 -29.47
N ASP A 59 -19.98 21.04 -28.18
CA ASP A 59 -20.54 20.28 -27.07
C ASP A 59 -21.88 20.91 -26.60
N TYR A 60 -22.61 20.20 -25.74
CA TYR A 60 -23.89 20.66 -25.16
C TYR A 60 -23.87 20.51 -23.64
N VAL A 61 -24.69 21.32 -22.96
CA VAL A 61 -24.98 21.14 -21.54
C VAL A 61 -26.17 20.20 -21.40
N TYR A 62 -25.95 19.07 -20.73
CA TYR A 62 -26.93 18.01 -20.54
C TYR A 62 -27.63 18.15 -19.20
N PHE A 63 -28.95 17.92 -19.21
CA PHE A 63 -29.80 17.90 -18.03
C PHE A 63 -30.70 16.67 -18.05
N LEU A 64 -30.99 16.09 -16.88
CA LEU A 64 -31.89 14.93 -16.77
C LEU A 64 -33.35 15.34 -16.98
N THR A 65 -34.06 14.60 -17.82
CA THR A 65 -35.53 14.65 -17.82
C THR A 65 -36.09 13.98 -16.57
N ASP A 66 -37.41 14.07 -16.34
CA ASP A 66 -38.01 13.35 -15.20
C ASP A 66 -37.86 11.82 -15.35
N LEU A 67 -37.96 11.28 -16.58
CA LEU A 67 -37.66 9.87 -16.87
C LEU A 67 -36.19 9.54 -16.57
N GLY A 68 -35.27 10.42 -16.98
CA GLY A 68 -33.84 10.29 -16.69
C GLY A 68 -33.54 10.30 -15.20
N ARG A 69 -34.17 11.20 -14.43
CA ARG A 69 -34.03 11.28 -12.97
C ARG A 69 -34.53 10.02 -12.28
N GLU A 70 -35.69 9.51 -12.67
CA GLU A 70 -36.24 8.29 -12.09
C GLU A 70 -35.32 7.10 -12.36
N ARG A 71 -34.83 6.95 -13.59
CA ARG A 71 -33.88 5.90 -13.96
C ARG A 71 -32.54 6.04 -13.23
N ALA A 72 -32.03 7.27 -13.10
CA ALA A 72 -30.82 7.56 -12.33
C ALA A 72 -30.97 7.17 -10.86
N ARG A 73 -32.11 7.48 -10.23
CA ARG A 73 -32.40 7.10 -8.83
C ARG A 73 -32.40 5.58 -8.66
N ARG A 74 -33.05 4.83 -9.57
CA ARG A 74 -33.02 3.36 -9.55
C ARG A 74 -31.61 2.80 -9.67
N TYR A 75 -30.76 3.37 -10.54
CA TYR A 75 -29.35 2.97 -10.60
C TYR A 75 -28.59 3.30 -9.30
N ASN A 76 -28.89 4.45 -8.70
CA ASN A 76 -28.24 4.92 -7.48
C ASN A 76 -28.62 4.08 -6.25
N GLU A 77 -29.85 3.54 -6.19
CA GLU A 77 -30.31 2.59 -5.17
C GLU A 77 -29.48 1.30 -5.15
N HIS A 78 -29.02 0.85 -6.32
CA HIS A 78 -28.17 -0.34 -6.43
C HIS A 78 -26.69 -0.05 -6.18
N CYS A 79 -26.18 1.06 -6.72
CA CYS A 79 -24.78 1.44 -6.59
C CYS A 79 -24.59 2.94 -6.82
N THR A 80 -24.05 3.64 -5.84
CA THR A 80 -23.86 5.09 -5.89
C THR A 80 -22.58 5.52 -6.60
N TYR A 81 -21.78 4.59 -7.11
CA TYR A 81 -20.53 4.93 -7.81
C TYR A 81 -20.78 5.63 -9.15
N TYR A 82 -20.18 6.80 -9.36
CA TYR A 82 -20.16 7.54 -10.63
C TYR A 82 -18.77 8.13 -10.93
N GLY A 83 -17.71 7.46 -10.46
CA GLY A 83 -16.32 7.83 -10.75
C GLY A 83 -15.87 7.35 -12.14
N ALA A 84 -14.56 7.17 -12.29
CA ALA A 84 -13.98 6.63 -13.51
C ALA A 84 -14.66 5.33 -13.94
N ALA A 85 -14.97 5.22 -15.22
CA ALA A 85 -15.58 4.04 -15.80
C ALA A 85 -14.74 2.79 -15.47
N PRO A 86 -15.36 1.70 -14.99
CA PRO A 86 -14.61 0.54 -14.53
C PRO A 86 -13.90 -0.18 -15.68
N VAL A 87 -12.68 -0.66 -15.44
CA VAL A 87 -12.00 -1.55 -16.39
C VAL A 87 -12.53 -2.97 -16.25
N SER A 88 -12.38 -3.80 -17.29
CA SER A 88 -12.79 -5.20 -17.15
C SER A 88 -11.85 -5.98 -16.24
N LEU A 89 -12.37 -7.02 -15.57
CA LEU A 89 -11.52 -7.94 -14.77
C LEU A 89 -10.39 -8.55 -15.62
N LYS A 90 -10.65 -8.83 -16.90
CA LYS A 90 -9.65 -9.37 -17.84
C LYS A 90 -8.50 -8.39 -18.06
N ASP A 91 -8.80 -7.10 -18.25
CA ASP A 91 -7.78 -6.06 -18.47
C ASP A 91 -6.96 -5.83 -17.20
N TYR A 92 -7.60 -5.88 -16.01
CA TYR A 92 -6.89 -5.86 -14.73
C TYR A 92 -5.92 -7.05 -14.57
N ILE A 93 -6.37 -8.27 -14.89
CA ILE A 93 -5.50 -9.45 -14.82
C ILE A 93 -4.30 -9.29 -15.78
N ALA A 94 -4.55 -8.79 -17.00
CA ALA A 94 -3.49 -8.53 -17.97
C ALA A 94 -2.50 -7.46 -17.49
N SER A 95 -2.98 -6.39 -16.85
CA SER A 95 -2.12 -5.33 -16.33
C SER A 95 -1.23 -5.80 -15.17
N VAL A 96 -1.75 -6.67 -14.30
CA VAL A 96 -0.95 -7.25 -13.21
C VAL A 96 0.16 -8.13 -13.79
N ARG A 97 -0.16 -9.01 -14.74
CA ARG A 97 0.83 -9.87 -15.40
C ARG A 97 1.93 -9.05 -16.09
N ALA A 98 1.59 -7.94 -16.72
CA ALA A 98 2.56 -7.08 -17.40
C ALA A 98 3.50 -6.33 -16.45
N GLN A 99 3.14 -6.20 -15.17
CA GLN A 99 3.89 -5.44 -14.15
C GLN A 99 4.42 -6.35 -13.04
N SER A 100 4.38 -7.66 -13.31
CA SER A 100 4.56 -8.69 -12.31
C SER A 100 5.93 -8.66 -11.69
N LEU A 101 6.00 -9.07 -10.42
CA LEU A 101 7.27 -9.33 -9.74
C LEU A 101 7.93 -10.61 -10.27
N GLU A 102 7.14 -11.53 -10.85
CA GLU A 102 7.67 -12.76 -11.42
C GLU A 102 8.61 -12.48 -12.59
N GLY A 103 9.82 -13.04 -12.51
CA GLY A 103 10.86 -12.85 -13.53
C GLY A 103 11.68 -11.57 -13.38
N GLN A 104 11.34 -10.70 -12.42
CA GLN A 104 12.25 -9.62 -12.03
C GLN A 104 13.34 -10.19 -11.13
N SER A 105 14.59 -10.00 -11.53
CA SER A 105 15.76 -10.26 -10.69
C SER A 105 16.38 -8.92 -10.32
N PRO A 106 15.97 -8.28 -9.20
CA PRO A 106 16.62 -7.08 -8.72
C PRO A 106 18.13 -7.33 -8.60
N SER A 107 18.94 -6.42 -9.15
CA SER A 107 20.39 -6.51 -9.02
C SER A 107 20.82 -6.19 -7.59
N ILE A 108 22.06 -6.52 -7.24
CA ILE A 108 22.63 -6.19 -5.94
C ILE A 108 22.63 -4.67 -5.74
N GLU A 109 22.95 -3.91 -6.79
CA GLU A 109 22.98 -2.45 -6.78
C GLU A 109 21.60 -1.86 -6.54
N ALA A 110 20.55 -2.43 -7.16
CA ALA A 110 19.17 -2.00 -6.94
C ALA A 110 18.72 -2.26 -5.50
N LEU A 111 19.19 -3.36 -4.90
CA LEU A 111 18.98 -3.65 -3.48
C LEU A 111 19.74 -2.66 -2.59
N GLU A 112 21.02 -2.43 -2.84
CA GLU A 112 21.81 -1.47 -2.07
C GLU A 112 21.19 -0.07 -2.12
N GLN A 113 20.69 0.37 -3.28
CA GLN A 113 19.98 1.63 -3.43
C GLN A 113 18.63 1.63 -2.69
N ALA A 114 17.87 0.54 -2.74
CA ALA A 114 16.58 0.43 -2.04
C ALA A 114 16.71 0.57 -0.51
N PHE A 115 17.88 0.21 0.02
CA PHE A 115 18.20 0.19 1.45
C PHE A 115 19.23 1.27 1.83
N GLU A 116 19.51 2.26 0.97
CA GLU A 116 20.51 3.30 1.22
C GLU A 116 20.23 4.12 2.50
N ASP A 117 18.95 4.21 2.88
CA ASP A 117 18.45 4.91 4.06
C ASP A 117 18.43 4.04 5.34
N LEU A 118 18.97 2.81 5.29
CA LEU A 118 18.93 1.85 6.40
C LEU A 118 20.28 1.17 6.61
N LEU A 119 20.78 1.18 7.85
CA LEU A 119 21.97 0.42 8.21
C LEU A 119 21.64 -1.09 8.21
N ILE A 120 22.06 -1.77 7.15
CA ILE A 120 21.98 -3.22 7.01
C ILE A 120 23.37 -3.79 6.80
N ASN A 121 23.69 -4.84 7.55
CA ASN A 121 24.97 -5.51 7.42
C ASN A 121 25.03 -6.42 6.18
N LYS A 122 26.25 -6.64 5.66
CA LYS A 122 26.46 -7.44 4.44
C LYS A 122 25.93 -8.87 4.57
N ALA A 123 25.92 -9.44 5.77
CA ALA A 123 25.41 -10.79 6.01
C ALA A 123 23.89 -10.86 5.83
N MET A 124 23.16 -9.86 6.32
CA MET A 124 21.72 -9.73 6.15
C MET A 124 21.36 -9.48 4.69
N PHE A 125 22.09 -8.63 3.98
CA PHE A 125 21.93 -8.46 2.52
C PHE A 125 22.07 -9.77 1.75
N ARG A 126 23.07 -10.60 2.08
CA ARG A 126 23.27 -11.92 1.45
C ARG A 126 22.11 -12.89 1.68
N ARG A 127 21.34 -12.71 2.76
CA ARG A 127 20.13 -13.50 3.06
C ARG A 127 18.89 -12.91 2.39
N LEU A 128 18.74 -11.58 2.41
CA LEU A 128 17.61 -10.86 1.82
C LEU A 128 17.60 -10.94 0.30
N GLY A 129 18.73 -10.76 -0.37
CA GLY A 129 18.79 -10.72 -1.84
C GLY A 129 18.13 -11.94 -2.52
N PRO A 130 18.49 -13.18 -2.16
CA PRO A 130 17.83 -14.37 -2.68
C PRO A 130 16.34 -14.46 -2.33
N ALA A 131 15.94 -14.04 -1.13
CA ALA A 131 14.54 -14.06 -0.70
C ALA A 131 13.69 -13.13 -1.56
N ILE A 132 14.19 -11.91 -1.80
CA ILE A 132 13.56 -10.89 -2.63
C ILE A 132 13.49 -11.38 -4.09
N ASN A 133 14.58 -11.89 -4.65
CA ASN A 133 14.61 -12.39 -6.03
C ASN A 133 13.63 -13.56 -6.24
N SER A 134 13.38 -14.39 -5.22
CA SER A 134 12.40 -15.47 -5.33
C SER A 134 10.96 -14.99 -5.58
N GLY A 135 10.62 -13.75 -5.20
CA GLY A 135 9.27 -13.20 -5.25
C GLY A 135 8.24 -13.94 -4.37
N ARG A 136 8.69 -14.87 -3.51
CA ARG A 136 7.86 -15.69 -2.60
C ARG A 136 7.82 -15.12 -1.20
N GLY A 137 6.86 -15.57 -0.40
CA GLY A 137 6.72 -15.16 0.99
C GLY A 137 8.01 -15.29 1.82
N LEU A 138 8.17 -14.38 2.78
CA LEU A 138 9.34 -14.20 3.63
C LEU A 138 8.92 -14.00 5.09
N PHE A 139 9.59 -14.66 6.04
CA PHE A 139 9.55 -14.33 7.47
C PHE A 139 10.73 -13.46 7.86
N LEU A 140 10.46 -12.33 8.51
CA LEU A 140 11.41 -11.54 9.28
C LEU A 140 11.09 -11.77 10.75
N TYR A 141 12.00 -12.43 11.48
CA TYR A 141 11.81 -12.73 12.91
C TYR A 141 13.02 -12.29 13.72
N GLY A 142 12.83 -12.12 15.02
CA GLY A 142 13.88 -11.68 15.94
C GLY A 142 13.34 -10.67 16.93
N ALA A 143 14.21 -10.16 17.80
CA ALA A 143 13.80 -9.27 18.86
C ALA A 143 13.12 -7.98 18.37
N PRO A 144 12.21 -7.38 19.17
CA PRO A 144 11.62 -6.09 18.85
C PRO A 144 12.69 -4.99 18.81
N GLY A 145 12.47 -3.98 17.98
CA GLY A 145 13.35 -2.81 17.89
C GLY A 145 14.52 -2.93 16.90
N ASN A 146 14.70 -4.06 16.20
CA ASN A 146 15.76 -4.22 15.20
C ASN A 146 15.36 -3.86 13.75
N GLY A 147 14.21 -3.20 13.55
CA GLY A 147 13.84 -2.65 12.25
C GLY A 147 13.26 -3.65 11.24
N LYS A 148 12.64 -4.75 11.68
CA LYS A 148 11.98 -5.73 10.80
C LYS A 148 10.98 -5.08 9.83
N THR A 149 10.07 -4.25 10.35
CA THR A 149 9.08 -3.51 9.56
C THR A 149 9.76 -2.56 8.58
N SER A 150 10.81 -1.87 9.04
CA SER A 150 11.59 -0.99 8.17
C SER A 150 12.22 -1.77 7.01
N ILE A 151 12.82 -2.93 7.27
CA ILE A 151 13.37 -3.81 6.22
C ILE A 151 12.26 -4.19 5.24
N ALA A 152 11.12 -4.69 5.75
CA ALA A 152 9.99 -5.13 4.93
C ALA A 152 9.49 -4.04 3.95
N GLU A 153 9.41 -2.79 4.41
CA GLU A 153 8.97 -1.67 3.58
C GLU A 153 9.95 -1.31 2.45
N ARG A 154 11.26 -1.48 2.67
CA ARG A 154 12.28 -1.13 1.65
C ARG A 154 12.41 -2.22 0.58
N VAL A 155 12.04 -3.46 0.89
CA VAL A 155 12.05 -4.56 -0.09
C VAL A 155 11.29 -4.21 -1.36
N THR A 156 10.14 -3.54 -1.25
CA THR A 156 9.31 -3.16 -2.41
C THR A 156 10.05 -2.26 -3.39
N ARG A 157 10.92 -1.37 -2.89
CA ARG A 157 11.69 -0.42 -3.72
C ARG A 157 12.66 -1.15 -4.68
N ALA A 158 13.10 -2.35 -4.34
CA ALA A 158 14.01 -3.15 -5.15
C ALA A 158 13.39 -3.63 -6.48
N PHE A 159 12.06 -3.72 -6.58
CA PHE A 159 11.34 -4.16 -7.78
C PHE A 159 10.92 -3.02 -8.71
N GLY A 160 11.50 -1.83 -8.52
CA GLY A 160 11.17 -0.64 -9.28
C GLY A 160 10.02 0.17 -8.66
N ARG A 161 9.94 1.43 -9.11
CA ARG A 161 9.30 2.50 -8.33
C ARG A 161 7.80 2.67 -8.55
N TYR A 162 7.28 2.34 -9.74
CA TYR A 162 5.92 2.70 -10.12
C TYR A 162 5.17 1.57 -10.82
N ILE A 163 3.86 1.51 -10.59
CA ILE A 163 2.93 0.64 -11.32
C ILE A 163 1.66 1.41 -11.69
N TRP A 164 0.82 0.81 -12.54
CA TRP A 164 -0.50 1.28 -12.92
C TRP A 164 -1.57 0.37 -12.34
N VAL A 165 -2.52 0.97 -11.65
CA VAL A 165 -3.70 0.30 -11.09
C VAL A 165 -4.97 0.97 -11.61
N PRO A 166 -6.05 0.24 -11.88
CA PRO A 166 -7.29 0.88 -12.28
C PRO A 166 -7.97 1.53 -11.07
N ARG A 167 -8.73 2.60 -11.30
CA ARG A 167 -9.55 3.19 -10.22
C ARG A 167 -10.61 2.21 -9.73
N ALA A 168 -11.28 1.51 -10.66
CA ALA A 168 -12.28 0.50 -10.37
C ALA A 168 -12.30 -0.61 -11.43
N ILE A 169 -12.75 -1.80 -11.02
CA ILE A 169 -12.98 -2.97 -11.88
C ILE A 169 -14.48 -3.25 -11.93
N GLY A 170 -14.98 -3.58 -13.12
CA GLY A 170 -16.37 -3.94 -13.38
C GLY A 170 -16.49 -5.45 -13.59
N ILE A 171 -17.38 -6.09 -12.84
CA ILE A 171 -17.62 -7.54 -12.90
C ILE A 171 -19.13 -7.77 -12.95
N GLU A 172 -19.65 -8.15 -14.11
CA GLU A 172 -21.09 -8.45 -14.32
C GLU A 172 -22.06 -7.38 -13.79
N GLY A 173 -21.71 -6.10 -13.94
CA GLY A 173 -22.54 -4.98 -13.47
C GLY A 173 -22.26 -4.53 -12.03
N GLU A 174 -21.49 -5.30 -11.24
CA GLU A 174 -20.94 -4.84 -9.96
C GLU A 174 -19.66 -4.02 -10.20
N ILE A 175 -19.46 -2.98 -9.38
CA ILE A 175 -18.27 -2.12 -9.42
C ILE A 175 -17.48 -2.29 -8.12
N MET A 176 -16.21 -2.66 -8.27
CA MET A 176 -15.27 -2.79 -7.17
C MET A 176 -14.17 -1.73 -7.29
N ARG A 177 -14.00 -0.88 -6.27
CA ARG A 177 -12.90 0.07 -6.19
C ARG A 177 -11.60 -0.65 -5.86
N VAL A 178 -10.54 -0.29 -6.57
CA VAL A 178 -9.20 -0.88 -6.38
C VAL A 178 -8.22 0.19 -5.93
N PHE A 179 -8.19 1.33 -6.62
CA PHE A 179 -7.41 2.47 -6.15
C PHE A 179 -8.02 3.02 -4.86
N ASP A 180 -7.19 3.09 -3.82
CA ASP A 180 -7.56 3.62 -2.52
C ASP A 180 -6.50 4.65 -2.09
N PRO A 181 -6.85 5.94 -1.99
CA PRO A 181 -5.89 6.99 -1.61
C PRO A 181 -5.39 6.86 -0.17
N ALA A 182 -6.00 6.01 0.67
CA ALA A 182 -5.49 5.75 2.02
C ALA A 182 -4.24 4.85 2.01
N VAL A 183 -4.04 4.04 0.96
CA VAL A 183 -2.92 3.08 0.87
C VAL A 183 -2.11 3.19 -0.43
N HIS A 184 -2.57 3.98 -1.41
CA HIS A 184 -1.87 4.21 -2.67
C HIS A 184 -1.43 5.66 -2.82
N ASP A 185 -0.13 5.84 -3.04
CA ASP A 185 0.46 7.12 -3.42
C ASP A 185 0.36 7.34 -4.94
N GLU A 186 -0.53 8.22 -5.39
CA GLU A 186 -0.62 8.62 -6.80
C GLU A 186 0.62 9.41 -7.23
N VAL A 187 1.17 9.04 -8.38
CA VAL A 187 2.31 9.72 -9.01
C VAL A 187 1.97 10.01 -10.47
N PRO A 188 1.33 11.16 -10.74
CA PRO A 188 1.02 11.59 -12.08
C PRO A 188 2.28 11.65 -12.95
N LEU A 189 2.12 11.44 -14.25
CA LEU A 189 3.21 11.75 -15.19
C LEU A 189 3.42 13.27 -15.22
N GLU A 190 4.67 13.70 -15.29
CA GLU A 190 4.99 15.10 -15.55
C GLU A 190 4.40 15.50 -16.90
N ASP A 191 3.83 16.71 -16.96
CA ASP A 191 3.29 17.26 -18.21
C ASP A 191 4.44 17.48 -19.20
N GLY A 192 4.62 16.51 -20.10
CA GLY A 192 5.56 16.63 -21.20
C GLY A 192 5.14 17.75 -22.16
N PRO A 193 6.08 18.37 -22.89
CA PRO A 193 5.77 19.43 -23.86
C PRO A 193 5.01 18.82 -25.04
N GLY A 194 3.67 18.82 -24.98
CA GLY A 194 2.81 18.45 -26.10
C GLY A 194 1.42 17.96 -25.69
N ILE A 195 0.39 18.72 -26.06
CA ILE A 195 -1.05 18.40 -25.89
C ILE A 195 -1.40 17.00 -26.46
N LEU A 196 -0.67 16.54 -27.47
CA LEU A 196 -0.88 15.25 -28.13
C LEU A 196 -0.40 14.04 -27.30
N GLN A 197 0.55 14.20 -26.37
CA GLN A 197 1.07 13.09 -25.56
C GLN A 197 0.14 12.74 -24.39
N GLN A 198 -0.55 13.74 -23.81
CA GLN A 198 -1.50 13.55 -22.71
C GLN A 198 -2.73 12.68 -23.10
N ASN A 199 -3.04 12.56 -24.39
CA ASN A 199 -4.19 11.78 -24.90
C ASN A 199 -3.90 10.29 -25.14
N ARG A 200 -2.67 9.81 -24.91
CA ARG A 200 -2.32 8.39 -25.14
C ARG A 200 -2.61 7.47 -23.96
N ILE A 201 -2.82 8.03 -22.78
CA ILE A 201 -2.92 7.25 -21.54
C ILE A 201 -4.38 7.21 -21.09
N ASP A 202 -4.86 5.99 -20.89
CA ASP A 202 -6.20 5.74 -20.39
C ASP A 202 -6.32 6.21 -18.93
N ARG A 203 -7.07 7.29 -18.70
CA ARG A 203 -7.21 7.96 -17.40
C ARG A 203 -7.98 7.15 -16.36
N ARG A 204 -8.58 6.03 -16.75
CA ARG A 204 -9.16 5.04 -15.81
C ARG A 204 -8.07 4.35 -14.98
N TRP A 205 -6.83 4.40 -15.45
CA TRP A 205 -5.65 3.90 -14.77
C TRP A 205 -4.91 5.02 -14.05
N VAL A 206 -4.42 4.70 -12.86
CA VAL A 206 -3.66 5.60 -12.00
C VAL A 206 -2.26 5.04 -11.88
N ARG A 207 -1.27 5.88 -12.18
CA ARG A 207 0.12 5.56 -11.86
C ARG A 207 0.35 5.83 -10.39
N ILE A 208 0.82 4.83 -9.68
CA ILE A 208 1.10 4.89 -8.25
C ILE A 208 2.54 4.51 -7.97
N LYS A 209 3.07 4.87 -6.81
CA LYS A 209 4.25 4.17 -6.28
C LYS A 209 3.90 2.70 -6.09
N ARG A 210 4.86 1.80 -6.35
CA ARG A 210 4.66 0.37 -6.11
C ARG A 210 4.18 0.16 -4.66
N PRO A 211 3.02 -0.48 -4.43
CA PRO A 211 2.35 -0.40 -3.14
C PRO A 211 3.07 -1.22 -2.08
N THR A 212 3.21 -0.63 -0.90
CA THR A 212 3.68 -1.30 0.31
C THR A 212 2.57 -1.14 1.34
N ILE A 213 1.77 -2.18 1.53
CA ILE A 213 0.65 -2.16 2.48
C ILE A 213 1.11 -2.88 3.74
N VAL A 214 1.10 -2.18 4.87
CA VAL A 214 1.47 -2.72 6.19
C VAL A 214 0.22 -2.86 7.03
N VAL A 215 0.04 -4.02 7.66
CA VAL A 215 -1.06 -4.32 8.58
C VAL A 215 -0.54 -4.99 9.83
N GLY A 216 -1.09 -4.63 10.98
CA GLY A 216 -0.67 -5.13 12.30
C GLY A 216 -1.71 -6.02 12.97
N GLY A 217 -1.89 -5.82 14.28
CA GLY A 217 -2.85 -6.57 15.11
C GLY A 217 -4.33 -6.32 14.77
N GLU A 218 -4.62 -5.25 14.03
CA GLU A 218 -5.94 -4.87 13.55
C GLU A 218 -6.41 -5.64 12.32
N LEU A 219 -5.53 -6.42 11.69
CA LEU A 219 -5.90 -7.27 10.56
C LEU A 219 -7.03 -8.21 10.97
N THR A 220 -8.01 -8.39 10.08
CA THR A 220 -9.10 -9.36 10.22
C THR A 220 -9.34 -10.08 8.90
N MET A 221 -10.05 -11.22 8.94
CA MET A 221 -10.42 -11.96 7.73
C MET A 221 -11.28 -11.14 6.77
N ASP A 222 -12.11 -10.23 7.28
CA ASP A 222 -12.94 -9.34 6.46
C ASP A 222 -12.08 -8.39 5.59
N ASN A 223 -10.87 -8.03 6.03
CA ASN A 223 -9.96 -7.22 5.23
C ASN A 223 -9.38 -7.98 4.02
N LEU A 224 -9.51 -9.31 4.02
CA LEU A 224 -9.05 -10.23 2.97
C LEU A 224 -10.19 -10.66 2.05
N GLU A 225 -11.41 -10.20 2.29
CA GLU A 225 -12.57 -10.45 1.45
C GLU A 225 -13.10 -9.16 0.83
N ILE A 226 -13.91 -9.29 -0.23
CA ILE A 226 -14.54 -8.13 -0.85
C ILE A 226 -15.57 -7.57 0.14
N SER A 227 -15.32 -6.35 0.61
CA SER A 227 -16.27 -5.65 1.49
C SER A 227 -17.24 -4.84 0.64
N THR A 228 -18.54 -4.95 0.89
CA THR A 228 -19.55 -4.11 0.22
C THR A 228 -20.21 -3.18 1.22
N ILE A 229 -20.13 -1.88 0.98
CA ILE A 229 -20.82 -0.90 1.80
C ILE A 229 -22.32 -0.96 1.45
N GLN A 230 -23.15 -1.47 2.36
CA GLN A 230 -24.57 -1.71 2.07
C GLN A 230 -25.34 -0.45 1.69
N SER A 231 -24.99 0.70 2.27
CA SER A 231 -25.65 1.98 2.00
C SER A 231 -25.35 2.55 0.62
N THR A 232 -24.19 2.22 0.04
CA THR A 232 -23.76 2.75 -1.26
C THR A 232 -23.77 1.70 -2.36
N GLY A 233 -23.84 0.41 -2.03
CA GLY A 233 -23.72 -0.69 -2.98
C GLY A 233 -22.36 -0.75 -3.68
N VAL A 234 -21.35 -0.02 -3.18
CA VAL A 234 -20.00 -0.01 -3.74
C VAL A 234 -19.17 -1.08 -3.04
N SER A 235 -18.50 -1.90 -3.84
CA SER A 235 -17.58 -2.92 -3.35
C SER A 235 -16.15 -2.37 -3.25
N GLU A 236 -15.43 -2.80 -2.23
CA GLU A 236 -14.02 -2.51 -1.98
C GLU A 236 -13.17 -3.75 -2.25
N ALA A 237 -12.07 -3.55 -2.96
CA ALA A 237 -11.04 -4.57 -3.09
C ALA A 237 -10.40 -4.89 -1.73
N PRO A 238 -10.09 -6.17 -1.46
CA PRO A 238 -9.36 -6.56 -0.25
C PRO A 238 -7.88 -6.15 -0.33
N LEU A 239 -7.20 -6.21 0.83
CA LEU A 239 -5.81 -5.74 0.97
C LEU A 239 -4.85 -6.44 0.00
N GLN A 240 -4.97 -7.76 -0.16
CA GLN A 240 -4.11 -8.50 -1.09
C GLN A 240 -4.29 -8.02 -2.54
N LEU A 241 -5.52 -7.68 -2.94
CA LEU A 241 -5.79 -7.21 -4.29
C LEU A 241 -5.19 -5.81 -4.50
N LYS A 242 -5.34 -4.92 -3.51
CA LYS A 242 -4.74 -3.58 -3.49
C LYS A 242 -3.21 -3.63 -3.51
N SER A 243 -2.60 -4.61 -2.84
CA SER A 243 -1.13 -4.78 -2.77
C SER A 243 -0.48 -5.45 -3.98
N ASN A 244 -1.26 -5.89 -4.99
CA ASN A 244 -0.72 -6.62 -6.16
C ASN A 244 0.45 -5.88 -6.82
N CYS A 245 1.40 -6.66 -7.35
CA CYS A 245 2.69 -6.17 -7.84
C CYS A 245 3.53 -5.44 -6.78
N GLY A 246 3.17 -5.45 -5.50
CA GLY A 246 3.88 -4.74 -4.45
C GLY A 246 4.26 -5.66 -3.31
N THR A 247 4.10 -5.16 -2.09
CA THR A 247 4.37 -5.92 -0.87
C THR A 247 3.23 -5.75 0.11
N LEU A 248 2.82 -6.86 0.71
CA LEU A 248 1.90 -6.89 1.84
C LEU A 248 2.69 -7.37 3.07
N VAL A 249 2.87 -6.46 4.03
CA VAL A 249 3.58 -6.71 5.28
C VAL A 249 2.57 -6.97 6.37
N ILE A 250 2.68 -8.13 7.03
CA ILE A 250 1.92 -8.44 8.24
C ILE A 250 2.89 -8.28 9.41
N ASP A 251 2.76 -7.18 10.12
CA ASP A 251 3.57 -6.88 11.30
C ASP A 251 2.97 -7.48 12.56
N ASP A 252 3.83 -7.74 13.54
CA ASP A 252 3.49 -8.45 14.78
C ASP A 252 2.69 -9.75 14.51
N PHE A 253 3.07 -10.51 13.49
CA PHE A 253 2.41 -11.75 13.14
C PHE A 253 2.44 -12.74 14.31
N GLY A 254 1.27 -13.28 14.64
CA GLY A 254 1.02 -14.07 15.85
C GLY A 254 0.34 -13.30 16.98
N ARG A 255 0.09 -11.99 16.83
CA ARG A 255 -0.60 -11.14 17.82
C ARG A 255 -1.96 -10.63 17.35
N GLN A 256 -2.44 -11.13 16.21
CA GLN A 256 -3.74 -10.79 15.66
C GLN A 256 -4.88 -11.41 16.47
N ARG A 257 -6.10 -10.88 16.30
CA ARG A 257 -7.32 -11.45 16.92
C ARG A 257 -7.66 -12.84 16.39
N MET A 258 -7.44 -13.08 15.09
CA MET A 258 -7.61 -14.40 14.47
C MET A 258 -6.35 -15.24 14.68
N SER A 259 -6.47 -16.56 14.59
CA SER A 259 -5.29 -17.42 14.70
C SER A 259 -4.40 -17.31 13.45
N THR A 260 -3.10 -17.55 13.64
CA THR A 260 -2.13 -17.64 12.53
C THR A 260 -2.51 -18.73 11.54
N ASP A 261 -2.99 -19.87 12.03
CA ASP A 261 -3.45 -20.99 11.21
C ASP A 261 -4.65 -20.59 10.33
N GLU A 262 -5.60 -19.83 10.85
CA GLU A 262 -6.77 -19.38 10.08
C GLU A 262 -6.32 -18.51 8.88
N LEU A 263 -5.44 -17.54 9.12
CA LEU A 263 -4.90 -16.67 8.08
C LEU A 263 -4.10 -17.47 7.04
N LEU A 264 -3.22 -18.37 7.49
CA LEU A 264 -2.37 -19.15 6.60
C LEU A 264 -3.19 -20.16 5.79
N ASN A 265 -4.22 -20.78 6.38
CA ASN A 265 -5.16 -21.66 5.68
C ASN A 265 -5.85 -20.94 4.52
N ARG A 266 -6.29 -19.69 4.74
CA ARG A 266 -6.90 -18.86 3.70
C ARG A 266 -5.97 -18.59 2.52
N TRP A 267 -4.66 -18.61 2.75
CA TRP A 267 -3.64 -18.32 1.75
C TRP A 267 -2.84 -19.53 1.27
N ILE A 268 -3.27 -20.76 1.57
CA ILE A 268 -2.66 -21.97 0.99
C ILE A 268 -2.59 -21.89 -0.53
N VAL A 269 -3.75 -21.65 -1.17
CA VAL A 269 -3.86 -21.59 -2.62
C VAL A 269 -3.18 -20.33 -3.18
N PRO A 270 -3.41 -19.12 -2.65
CA PRO A 270 -2.68 -17.91 -3.06
C PRO A 270 -1.15 -18.03 -3.04
N LEU A 271 -0.56 -18.54 -1.95
CA LEU A 271 0.89 -18.67 -1.82
C LEU A 271 1.48 -19.73 -2.76
N GLU A 272 0.71 -20.76 -3.13
CA GLU A 272 1.17 -21.85 -4.00
C GLU A 272 0.92 -21.56 -5.48
N LYS A 273 -0.25 -21.00 -5.82
CA LYS A 273 -0.72 -20.85 -7.20
C LYS A 273 -0.69 -19.42 -7.73
N ARG A 274 -0.36 -18.42 -6.90
CA ARG A 274 -0.26 -16.99 -7.28
C ARG A 274 -1.57 -16.40 -7.81
N TYR A 275 -2.69 -16.97 -7.40
CA TYR A 275 -4.01 -16.42 -7.61
C TYR A 275 -4.87 -16.65 -6.38
N ASP A 276 -5.82 -15.75 -6.17
CA ASP A 276 -6.82 -15.85 -5.11
C ASP A 276 -8.21 -16.01 -5.70
N PHE A 277 -9.10 -16.63 -4.93
CA PHE A 277 -10.52 -16.64 -5.24
C PHE A 277 -11.27 -15.76 -4.25
N LEU A 278 -12.06 -14.83 -4.77
CA LEU A 278 -12.87 -13.93 -3.97
C LEU A 278 -14.35 -14.17 -4.28
N ASN A 279 -15.18 -14.08 -3.25
CA ASN A 279 -16.63 -14.16 -3.39
C ASN A 279 -17.21 -12.75 -3.50
N MET A 280 -18.01 -12.53 -4.52
CA MET A 280 -18.76 -11.30 -4.70
C MET A 280 -20.09 -11.34 -3.96
N ARG A 281 -20.72 -10.17 -3.79
CA ARG A 281 -22.03 -10.06 -3.13
C ARG A 281 -23.10 -10.89 -3.83
N GLY A 282 -23.09 -10.96 -5.16
CA GLY A 282 -23.98 -11.83 -5.93
C GLY A 282 -23.71 -13.34 -5.79
N GLY A 283 -22.79 -13.78 -4.92
CA GLY A 283 -22.41 -15.19 -4.74
C GLY A 283 -21.48 -15.73 -5.82
N LYS A 284 -21.13 -14.91 -6.82
CA LYS A 284 -20.17 -15.28 -7.87
C LYS A 284 -18.77 -15.35 -7.29
N LYS A 285 -18.05 -16.41 -7.63
CA LYS A 285 -16.63 -16.58 -7.33
C LYS A 285 -15.80 -16.08 -8.49
N ILE A 286 -14.87 -15.18 -8.23
CA ILE A 286 -13.92 -14.66 -9.21
C ILE A 286 -12.51 -15.12 -8.87
N GLN A 287 -11.68 -15.28 -9.91
CA GLN A 287 -10.25 -15.55 -9.75
C GLN A 287 -9.49 -14.25 -10.05
N VAL A 288 -8.63 -13.85 -9.11
CA VAL A 288 -7.81 -12.63 -9.20
C VAL A 288 -6.33 -12.97 -9.00
N PRO A 289 -5.39 -12.17 -9.53
CA PRO A 289 -3.97 -12.38 -9.29
C PRO A 289 -3.61 -12.19 -7.81
N PHE A 290 -2.60 -12.92 -7.36
CA PHE A 290 -1.95 -12.77 -6.06
C PHE A 290 -0.44 -12.65 -6.29
N ASP A 291 -0.05 -11.49 -6.80
CA ASP A 291 1.28 -11.20 -7.34
C ASP A 291 2.03 -10.15 -6.51
N GLN A 292 1.93 -10.26 -5.19
CA GLN A 292 2.67 -9.45 -4.24
C GLN A 292 3.67 -10.31 -3.47
N LEU A 293 4.70 -9.66 -2.94
CA LEU A 293 5.55 -10.25 -1.92
C LEU A 293 4.83 -10.20 -0.57
N ILE A 294 4.67 -11.34 0.10
CA ILE A 294 4.15 -11.39 1.46
C ILE A 294 5.33 -11.38 2.45
N VAL A 295 5.33 -10.44 3.39
CA VAL A 295 6.34 -10.37 4.45
C VAL A 295 5.67 -10.50 5.80
N PHE A 296 6.01 -11.55 6.54
CA PHE A 296 5.57 -11.74 7.92
C PHE A 296 6.65 -11.23 8.86
N SER A 297 6.38 -10.19 9.63
CA SER A 297 7.26 -9.66 10.67
C SER A 297 6.75 -10.13 12.03
N THR A 298 7.62 -10.73 12.84
CA THR A 298 7.23 -11.27 14.15
C THR A 298 8.36 -11.20 15.17
N ASN A 299 8.01 -11.20 16.45
CA ASN A 299 8.95 -11.36 17.57
C ASN A 299 9.06 -12.83 18.03
N LEU A 300 8.23 -13.72 17.48
CA LEU A 300 8.19 -15.15 17.82
C LEU A 300 9.04 -15.95 16.83
N GLU A 301 9.50 -17.12 17.27
CA GLU A 301 10.15 -18.07 16.37
C GLU A 301 9.14 -18.63 15.36
N PRO A 302 9.49 -18.76 14.06
CA PRO A 302 8.57 -19.27 13.05
C PRO A 302 7.96 -20.65 13.38
N ARG A 303 8.67 -21.48 14.14
CA ARG A 303 8.21 -22.81 14.56
C ARG A 303 7.07 -22.77 15.59
N ASP A 304 6.95 -21.66 16.32
CA ASP A 304 5.92 -21.48 17.33
C ASP A 304 4.64 -20.87 16.73
N LEU A 305 4.70 -20.41 15.47
CA LEU A 305 3.60 -19.72 14.80
C LEU A 305 2.70 -20.65 13.98
N CYS A 306 3.27 -21.68 13.34
CA CYS A 306 2.54 -22.59 12.47
C CYS A 306 3.29 -23.90 12.23
N ASP A 307 2.60 -24.87 11.61
CA ASP A 307 3.16 -26.19 11.33
C ASP A 307 4.26 -26.18 10.23
N ASP A 308 4.99 -27.29 10.16
CA ASP A 308 6.03 -27.52 9.16
C ASP A 308 5.50 -27.47 7.72
N ALA A 309 4.23 -27.80 7.49
CA ALA A 309 3.65 -27.81 6.14
C ALA A 309 3.49 -26.37 5.60
N PHE A 310 3.10 -25.42 6.45
CA PHE A 310 3.05 -24.00 6.12
C PHE A 310 4.44 -23.39 5.96
N LEU A 311 5.36 -23.69 6.87
CA LEU A 311 6.72 -23.17 6.78
C LEU A 311 7.42 -23.58 5.47
N ARG A 312 7.04 -24.70 4.84
CA ARG A 312 7.57 -25.07 3.51
C ARG A 312 7.10 -24.13 2.39
N ARG A 313 5.93 -23.51 2.52
CA ARG A 313 5.39 -22.56 1.52
C ARG A 313 6.05 -21.17 1.60
N ILE A 314 6.65 -20.86 2.74
CA ILE A 314 7.36 -19.60 3.01
C ILE A 314 8.85 -19.95 3.19
N PRO A 315 9.62 -20.15 2.11
CA PRO A 315 10.93 -20.79 2.19
C PRO A 315 11.95 -19.98 2.99
N TYR A 316 11.89 -18.66 2.93
CA TYR A 316 12.86 -17.77 3.58
C TYR A 316 12.40 -17.37 4.97
N LYS A 317 13.22 -17.71 5.98
CA LYS A 317 13.10 -17.21 7.35
C LYS A 317 14.41 -16.51 7.69
N ILE A 318 14.36 -15.19 7.76
CA ILE A 318 15.54 -14.36 8.00
C ILE A 318 15.43 -13.81 9.42
N GLU A 319 16.38 -14.23 10.23
CA GLU A 319 16.56 -13.68 11.57
C GLU A 319 17.19 -12.30 11.49
N VAL A 320 16.54 -11.32 12.10
CA VAL A 320 17.02 -9.96 12.29
C VAL A 320 17.67 -9.88 13.67
N ILE A 321 18.98 -10.11 13.67
CA ILE A 321 19.81 -10.15 14.87
C ILE A 321 20.09 -8.74 15.42
N ASP A 322 20.63 -8.71 16.63
CA ASP A 322 21.09 -7.48 17.27
C ASP A 322 22.30 -6.87 16.54
N PRO A 323 22.40 -5.54 16.52
CA PRO A 323 23.59 -4.88 16.00
C PRO A 323 24.78 -5.18 16.89
N SER A 324 25.94 -5.34 16.27
CA SER A 324 27.23 -5.27 16.95
C SER A 324 27.44 -3.87 17.56
N GLU A 325 28.35 -3.75 18.52
CA GLU A 325 28.68 -2.45 19.11
C GLU A 325 29.12 -1.42 18.05
N THR A 326 29.87 -1.85 17.03
CA THR A 326 30.28 -0.99 15.91
C THR A 326 29.08 -0.46 15.12
N GLU A 327 28.13 -1.33 14.79
CA GLU A 327 26.88 -0.93 14.10
C GLU A 327 26.01 -0.04 14.99
N PHE A 328 25.99 -0.32 16.30
CA PHE A 328 25.27 0.48 17.30
C PHE A 328 25.82 1.91 17.39
N ARG A 329 27.15 2.08 17.36
CA ARG A 329 27.80 3.40 17.29
C ARG A 329 27.53 4.13 15.98
N GLN A 330 27.55 3.40 14.85
CA GLN A 330 27.19 3.96 13.55
C GLN A 330 25.75 4.50 13.52
N LEU A 331 24.81 3.84 14.22
CA LEU A 331 23.45 4.36 14.35
C LEU A 331 23.42 5.72 15.06
N PHE A 332 24.22 5.93 16.11
CA PHE A 332 24.35 7.25 16.75
C PHE A 332 24.92 8.30 15.80
N ASP A 333 25.95 7.96 15.02
CA ASP A 333 26.56 8.86 14.04
C ASP A 333 25.55 9.36 13.01
N ILE A 334 24.68 8.46 12.53
CA ILE A 334 23.60 8.83 11.59
C ILE A 334 22.49 9.64 12.28
N MET A 335 22.07 9.25 13.49
CA MET A 335 20.89 9.82 14.13
C MET A 335 21.13 11.16 14.83
N CYS A 336 22.34 11.40 15.34
CA CYS A 336 22.69 12.67 15.99
C CYS A 336 22.41 13.89 15.09
N PRO A 337 22.95 14.00 13.86
CA PRO A 337 22.70 15.14 12.99
C PRO A 337 21.22 15.27 12.58
N MET A 338 20.52 14.14 12.38
CA MET A 338 19.08 14.14 12.05
C MET A 338 18.22 14.73 13.18
N LEU A 339 18.66 14.60 14.44
CA LEU A 339 17.97 15.12 15.62
C LEU A 339 18.54 16.46 16.12
N GLY A 340 19.55 17.00 15.44
CA GLY A 340 20.16 18.30 15.76
C GLY A 340 21.29 18.24 16.81
N PHE A 341 21.82 17.07 17.12
CA PHE A 341 22.98 16.89 18.00
C PHE A 341 24.30 16.83 17.22
N THR A 342 25.37 17.31 17.85
CA THR A 342 26.74 16.99 17.43
C THR A 342 27.13 15.65 18.04
N TYR A 343 27.68 14.75 17.22
CA TYR A 343 28.19 13.46 17.70
C TYR A 343 29.29 13.68 18.75
N ASN A 344 29.16 13.04 19.91
CA ASN A 344 30.12 13.11 21.01
C ASN A 344 30.56 11.70 21.38
N GLU A 345 31.79 11.33 21.00
CA GLU A 345 32.35 9.99 21.22
C GLU A 345 32.45 9.66 22.71
N GLU A 346 32.91 10.59 23.55
CA GLU A 346 33.07 10.36 24.99
C GLU A 346 31.74 10.09 25.71
N ALA A 347 30.67 10.76 25.30
CA ALA A 347 29.35 10.57 25.89
C ALA A 347 28.75 9.20 25.48
N ILE A 348 28.98 8.77 24.24
CA ILE A 348 28.52 7.47 23.73
C ILE A 348 29.35 6.33 24.30
N ASP A 349 30.67 6.50 24.44
CA ASP A 349 31.55 5.58 25.16
C ASP A 349 31.06 5.37 26.58
N TYR A 350 30.78 6.46 27.29
CA TYR A 350 30.22 6.41 28.63
C TYR A 350 28.90 5.64 28.67
N LEU A 351 27.97 5.91 27.75
CA LEU A 351 26.70 5.19 27.63
C LEU A 351 26.94 3.67 27.46
N ILE A 352 27.78 3.27 26.52
CA ILE A 352 28.04 1.87 26.21
C ILE A 352 28.72 1.15 27.38
N GLU A 353 29.74 1.75 27.97
CA GLU A 353 30.46 1.14 29.07
C GLU A 353 29.60 1.00 30.34
N ASN A 354 28.88 2.06 30.70
CA ASN A 354 28.18 2.11 31.99
C ASN A 354 26.79 1.49 31.93
N HIS A 355 26.06 1.68 30.84
CA HIS A 355 24.64 1.28 30.73
C HIS A 355 24.40 0.07 29.85
N TYR A 356 25.40 -0.40 29.10
CA TYR A 356 25.29 -1.61 28.30
C TYR A 356 26.20 -2.72 28.81
N ARG A 357 27.52 -2.50 28.85
CA ARG A 357 28.48 -3.56 29.23
C ARG A 357 28.36 -3.98 30.69
N LYS A 358 28.29 -3.04 31.65
CA LYS A 358 28.23 -3.37 33.09
C LYS A 358 27.02 -4.23 33.48
N VAL A 359 25.88 -4.00 32.83
CA VAL A 359 24.62 -4.71 33.10
C VAL A 359 24.30 -5.78 32.06
N ASN A 360 25.22 -6.05 31.13
CA ASN A 360 25.07 -7.01 30.04
C ASN A 360 23.77 -6.82 29.23
N ARG A 361 23.44 -5.56 28.90
CA ARG A 361 22.22 -5.20 28.17
C ARG A 361 22.42 -5.43 26.65
N PRO A 362 21.44 -6.05 25.96
CA PRO A 362 21.52 -6.23 24.52
C PRO A 362 21.36 -4.91 23.76
N PHE A 363 22.16 -4.73 22.72
CA PHE A 363 22.01 -3.64 21.76
C PHE A 363 20.79 -3.90 20.87
N ARG A 364 19.98 -2.87 20.60
CA ARG A 364 18.87 -2.93 19.64
C ARG A 364 18.93 -1.73 18.70
N CYS A 365 18.56 -1.90 17.43
CA CYS A 365 18.68 -0.82 16.44
C CYS A 365 17.82 0.44 16.76
N CYS A 366 16.73 0.31 17.53
CA CYS A 366 15.87 1.43 17.91
C CYS A 366 16.41 2.28 19.06
N GLN A 367 17.21 1.68 19.95
CA GLN A 367 17.64 2.33 21.20
C GLN A 367 18.41 3.64 20.98
N PRO A 368 19.32 3.79 19.99
CA PRO A 368 20.00 5.07 19.76
C PRO A 368 19.03 6.21 19.48
N ARG A 369 18.03 5.97 18.62
CA ARG A 369 16.99 6.96 18.31
C ARG A 369 16.20 7.32 19.56
N ASP A 370 15.71 6.30 20.26
CA ASP A 370 14.79 6.48 21.38
C ASP A 370 15.50 7.18 22.56
N LEU A 371 16.76 6.85 22.83
CA LEU A 371 17.60 7.55 23.81
C LEU A 371 17.90 8.99 23.41
N LEU A 372 18.30 9.25 22.15
CA LEU A 372 18.53 10.62 21.66
C LEU A 372 17.24 11.46 21.72
N MET A 373 16.08 10.87 21.48
CA MET A 373 14.79 11.55 21.62
C MET A 373 14.50 11.92 23.08
N GLN A 374 14.80 11.04 24.05
CA GLN A 374 14.67 11.36 25.48
C GLN A 374 15.59 12.53 25.86
N VAL A 375 16.86 12.48 25.46
CA VAL A 375 17.82 13.58 25.70
C VAL A 375 17.33 14.88 25.07
N ARG A 376 16.83 14.83 23.83
CA ARG A 376 16.29 16.01 23.13
C ARG A 376 15.12 16.63 23.88
N ASN A 377 14.18 15.82 24.32
CA ASN A 377 13.00 16.30 25.04
C ASN A 377 13.40 16.97 26.36
N MET A 378 14.39 16.43 27.05
CA MET A 378 14.94 17.00 28.29
C MET A 378 15.61 18.36 28.04
N CYS A 379 16.53 18.46 27.08
CA CYS A 379 17.18 19.74 26.75
C CYS A 379 16.15 20.81 26.34
N LEU A 380 15.12 20.43 25.57
CA LEU A 380 14.05 21.35 25.17
C LEU A 380 13.19 21.80 26.37
N TYR A 381 12.88 20.89 27.30
CA TYR A 381 12.14 21.21 28.51
C TYR A 381 12.90 22.20 29.42
N GLU A 382 14.22 22.02 29.52
CA GLU A 382 15.11 22.87 30.33
C GLU A 382 15.52 24.17 29.64
N ASN A 383 15.09 24.39 28.38
CA ASN A 383 15.56 25.48 27.52
C ASN A 383 17.08 25.53 27.38
N ALA A 384 17.73 24.37 27.42
CA ALA A 384 19.17 24.20 27.26
C ALA A 384 19.53 23.92 25.78
N PRO A 385 20.77 24.23 25.34
CA PRO A 385 21.24 23.83 24.02
C PRO A 385 21.28 22.30 23.89
N LEU A 386 21.03 21.80 22.67
CA LEU A 386 21.11 20.37 22.36
C LEU A 386 22.55 19.90 22.47
N ALA A 387 22.88 19.25 23.58
CA ALA A 387 24.20 18.71 23.86
C ALA A 387 24.10 17.29 24.41
N LEU A 388 25.02 16.42 24.01
CA LEU A 388 25.15 15.08 24.59
C LEU A 388 26.14 15.12 25.75
N SER A 389 25.65 14.78 26.94
CA SER A 389 26.42 14.69 28.18
C SER A 389 26.18 13.34 28.86
N LYS A 390 27.01 13.02 29.85
CA LYS A 390 26.87 11.80 30.65
C LYS A 390 25.57 11.82 31.45
N GLU A 391 25.27 12.95 32.08
CA GLU A 391 24.05 13.18 32.88
C GLU A 391 22.79 12.99 32.05
N HIS A 392 22.74 13.56 30.83
CA HIS A 392 21.59 13.37 29.94
C HIS A 392 21.36 11.89 29.59
N PHE A 393 22.42 11.11 29.40
CA PHE A 393 22.29 9.68 29.11
C PHE A 393 21.91 8.87 30.36
N ASP A 394 22.38 9.24 31.55
CA ASP A 394 21.97 8.61 32.80
C ASP A 394 20.45 8.73 32.98
N ASP A 395 19.91 9.94 32.86
CA ASP A 395 18.46 10.22 32.98
C ASP A 395 17.65 9.54 31.88
N ALA A 396 18.13 9.60 30.62
CA ALA A 396 17.45 8.97 29.49
C ALA A 396 17.40 7.44 29.64
N VAL A 397 18.47 6.82 30.14
CA VAL A 397 18.54 5.37 30.39
C VAL A 397 17.65 4.98 31.56
N GLU A 398 17.69 5.72 32.66
CA GLU A 398 16.84 5.44 33.83
C GLU A 398 15.36 5.45 33.44
N ASN A 399 14.93 6.45 32.66
CA ASN A 399 13.55 6.55 32.20
C ASN A 399 13.19 5.47 31.18
N TYR A 400 14.00 5.28 30.12
CA TYR A 400 13.70 4.35 29.03
C TYR A 400 13.71 2.88 29.48
N PHE A 401 14.62 2.53 30.40
CA PHE A 401 14.78 1.17 30.92
C PHE A 401 14.14 0.95 32.29
N ALA A 402 13.29 1.86 32.79
CA ALA A 402 12.69 1.81 34.12
C ALA A 402 11.92 0.50 34.44
N VAL A 403 11.47 -0.23 33.41
CA VAL A 403 10.64 -1.45 33.53
C VAL A 403 11.41 -2.72 33.10
N MET A 404 12.71 -2.63 32.80
CA MET A 404 13.52 -3.73 32.28
C MET A 404 14.42 -4.40 33.32
#